data_AF-A0A645DL33-F1
#
_entry.id   AF-A0A645DL33-F1
#
_cell.length_a   1.000
_cell.length_b   1.000
_cell.length_c   1.000
_cell.angle_alpha   90.00
_cell.angle_beta   90.00
_cell.angle_gamma   90.00
#
_symmetry.space_group_name_H-M   'P 1'
#
loop_
_entity.id
_entity.type
_entity.pdbx_description
1 polymer ?
#
loop_
_entity_poly.entity_id
_entity_poly.type
_entity_poly.pdbx_seq_one_letter_code
_entity_poly.pdbx_strand_id
1 'polypeptide(L)'
;MYNKERYSEYLDIAGFNYLYDKVGLYDTLKLVTVGKAPANEITRRWQELGPNQSKMLNFIENHDEVRAASDFYAGDPYKAIPALTVSLMLNTAPFMIYFAQELGERGMESEGFSGIDGKTSIYDYWALKSIISWRSGETNTIRPIYCKLLNIATREKAVSEGKSYDLQYANNRNDQYNPALNYSFIRSYDKVMILIVVNFSDNDAFLAINIPLHAFDFLESDKKMAVSGIDMVDDILIDGTISSETPYKIFVKKNWIRILKFSLQ
;
A
#
# COMPACT_ATOMS: atom_id res chain seq x y z
N MET A 1 -7.93 -16.64 -17.15
CA MET A 1 -7.53 -15.43 -17.90
C MET A 1 -8.37 -14.26 -17.36
N TYR A 2 -7.75 -13.23 -16.77
CA TYR A 2 -8.47 -12.07 -16.25
C TYR A 2 -8.79 -11.10 -17.41
N ASN A 3 -10.07 -10.83 -17.67
CA ASN A 3 -10.50 -9.88 -18.69
C ASN A 3 -11.17 -8.66 -18.02
N LYS A 4 -10.46 -7.53 -18.00
CA LYS A 4 -10.89 -6.27 -17.37
C LYS A 4 -12.16 -5.70 -18.00
N GLU A 5 -12.34 -5.87 -19.31
CA GLU A 5 -13.50 -5.36 -20.04
C GLU A 5 -14.81 -6.00 -19.56
N ARG A 6 -14.71 -7.18 -18.92
CA ARG A 6 -15.85 -7.94 -18.40
C ARG A 6 -16.06 -7.79 -16.90
N TYR A 7 -15.29 -6.93 -16.22
CA TYR A 7 -15.42 -6.78 -14.76
C TYR A 7 -16.83 -6.36 -14.35
N SER A 8 -17.43 -5.40 -15.05
CA SER A 8 -18.82 -5.00 -14.78
C SER A 8 -19.81 -6.11 -15.06
N GLU A 9 -19.60 -6.97 -16.07
CA GLU A 9 -20.46 -8.14 -16.29
C GLU A 9 -20.40 -9.10 -15.09
N TYR A 10 -19.20 -9.39 -14.59
CA TYR A 10 -19.06 -10.29 -13.44
C TYR A 10 -19.67 -9.69 -12.17
N LEU A 11 -19.43 -8.40 -11.92
CA LEU A 11 -19.88 -7.72 -10.70
C LEU A 11 -21.38 -7.44 -10.70
N ASP A 12 -21.91 -6.92 -11.81
CA ASP A 12 -23.27 -6.37 -11.86
C ASP A 12 -24.30 -7.34 -12.46
N ILE A 13 -23.88 -8.27 -13.32
CA ILE A 13 -24.78 -9.24 -13.97
C ILE A 13 -24.66 -10.63 -13.33
N ALA A 14 -23.44 -11.14 -13.19
CA ALA A 14 -23.21 -12.47 -12.60
C ALA A 14 -23.30 -12.49 -11.07
N GLY A 15 -23.27 -11.31 -10.42
CA GLY A 15 -23.52 -11.15 -8.99
C GLY A 15 -22.31 -11.40 -8.09
N PHE A 16 -21.08 -11.33 -8.60
CA PHE A 16 -19.89 -11.41 -7.75
C PHE A 16 -19.77 -10.16 -6.87
N ASN A 17 -19.52 -10.35 -5.58
CA ASN A 17 -19.29 -9.22 -4.66
C ASN A 17 -17.90 -8.61 -4.86
N TYR A 18 -16.89 -9.45 -5.11
CA TYR A 18 -15.51 -9.03 -5.29
C TYR A 18 -14.80 -9.80 -6.40
N LEU A 19 -13.83 -9.15 -7.05
CA LEU A 19 -12.87 -9.78 -7.98
C LEU A 19 -11.44 -9.54 -7.51
N TYR A 20 -10.55 -10.50 -7.69
CA TYR A 20 -9.12 -10.29 -7.44
C TYR A 20 -8.54 -9.17 -8.30
N ASP A 21 -7.88 -8.20 -7.69
CA ASP A 21 -7.16 -7.14 -8.41
C ASP A 21 -5.77 -7.57 -8.88
N LYS A 22 -5.74 -8.67 -9.65
CA LYS A 22 -4.49 -9.27 -10.13
C LYS A 22 -3.85 -8.40 -11.22
N VAL A 23 -4.55 -8.22 -12.34
CA VAL A 23 -4.02 -7.54 -13.55
C VAL A 23 -4.10 -6.00 -13.44
N GLY A 24 -4.54 -5.46 -12.31
CA GLY A 24 -4.54 -4.04 -12.01
C GLY A 24 -3.47 -3.69 -10.98
N LEU A 25 -3.89 -3.56 -9.73
CA LEU A 25 -3.04 -3.05 -8.65
C LEU A 25 -1.91 -4.01 -8.27
N TYR A 26 -2.17 -5.32 -8.14
CA TYR A 26 -1.13 -6.30 -7.77
C TYR A 26 0.05 -6.30 -8.75
N ASP A 27 -0.20 -6.53 -10.05
CA ASP A 27 0.87 -6.59 -11.07
C ASP A 27 1.68 -5.27 -11.11
N THR A 28 0.99 -4.14 -10.91
CA THR A 28 1.63 -2.81 -10.90
C THR A 28 2.51 -2.63 -9.69
N LEU A 29 2.01 -2.93 -8.48
CA LEU A 29 2.81 -2.83 -7.25
C LEU A 29 4.02 -3.75 -7.29
N LYS A 30 3.88 -4.95 -7.87
CA LYS A 30 5.00 -5.85 -8.10
C LYS A 30 6.08 -5.23 -8.97
N LEU A 31 5.70 -4.70 -10.14
CA LEU A 31 6.63 -4.06 -11.07
C LEU A 31 7.29 -2.80 -10.48
N VAL A 32 6.54 -1.99 -9.73
CA VAL A 32 7.07 -0.79 -9.07
C VAL A 32 8.11 -1.16 -8.00
N THR A 33 7.80 -2.15 -7.15
CA THR A 33 8.70 -2.59 -6.08
C THR A 33 10.04 -3.10 -6.60
N VAL A 34 10.04 -3.75 -7.77
CA VAL A 34 11.28 -4.26 -8.40
C VAL A 34 11.91 -3.28 -9.39
N GLY A 35 11.45 -2.02 -9.41
CA GLY A 35 11.99 -0.96 -10.27
C GLY A 35 11.74 -1.16 -11.77
N LYS A 36 10.78 -1.99 -12.16
CA LYS A 36 10.39 -2.26 -13.56
C LYS A 36 9.22 -1.39 -14.06
N ALA A 37 8.60 -0.62 -13.17
CA ALA A 37 7.59 0.38 -13.50
C ALA A 37 7.71 1.59 -12.58
N PRO A 38 7.36 2.81 -13.03
CA PRO A 38 7.33 3.99 -12.18
C PRO A 38 6.10 3.98 -11.26
N ALA A 39 6.23 4.52 -10.04
CA ALA A 39 5.17 4.55 -9.03
C ALA A 39 3.89 5.29 -9.49
N ASN A 40 3.98 6.27 -10.38
CA ASN A 40 2.82 6.95 -10.97
C ASN A 40 1.87 6.01 -11.77
N GLU A 41 2.33 4.82 -12.18
CA GLU A 41 1.49 3.78 -12.78
C GLU A 41 0.40 3.28 -11.84
N ILE A 42 0.61 3.38 -10.51
CA ILE A 42 -0.38 3.04 -9.50
C ILE A 42 -1.62 3.91 -9.69
N THR A 43 -1.46 5.23 -9.86
CA THR A 43 -2.57 6.16 -10.11
C THR A 43 -3.31 5.77 -11.38
N ARG A 44 -2.59 5.45 -12.47
CA ARG A 44 -3.21 5.04 -13.73
C ARG A 44 -4.09 3.80 -13.55
N ARG A 45 -3.56 2.74 -12.93
CA ARG A 45 -4.33 1.49 -12.73
C ARG A 45 -5.49 1.64 -11.78
N TRP A 46 -5.31 2.40 -10.71
CA TRP A 46 -6.36 2.71 -9.77
C TRP A 46 -7.53 3.43 -10.47
N GLN A 47 -7.24 4.44 -11.31
CA GLN A 47 -8.27 5.19 -12.04
C GLN A 47 -8.97 4.36 -13.12
N GLU A 48 -8.27 3.42 -13.79
CA GLU A 48 -8.87 2.51 -14.79
C GLU A 48 -10.01 1.65 -14.22
N LEU A 49 -9.98 1.33 -12.93
CA LEU A 49 -11.06 0.57 -12.27
C LEU A 49 -12.33 1.40 -12.04
N GLY A 50 -12.20 2.73 -11.96
CA GLY A 50 -13.33 3.65 -11.76
C GLY A 50 -14.29 3.20 -10.63
N PRO A 51 -15.60 3.05 -10.90
CA PRO A 51 -16.57 2.61 -9.89
C PRO A 51 -16.33 1.21 -9.32
N ASN A 52 -15.57 0.36 -10.02
CA ASN A 52 -15.33 -1.03 -9.60
C ASN A 52 -14.25 -1.14 -8.52
N GLN A 53 -13.51 -0.07 -8.20
CA GLN A 53 -12.41 -0.09 -7.22
C GLN A 53 -12.80 -0.74 -5.89
N SER A 54 -13.95 -0.36 -5.31
CA SER A 54 -14.41 -0.87 -4.01
C SER A 54 -14.90 -2.31 -4.07
N LYS A 55 -15.11 -2.86 -5.27
CA LYS A 55 -15.51 -4.25 -5.52
C LYS A 55 -14.31 -5.12 -5.90
N MET A 56 -13.09 -4.63 -5.72
CA MET A 56 -11.89 -5.43 -5.89
C MET A 56 -11.48 -6.11 -4.58
N LEU A 57 -10.66 -7.16 -4.67
CA LEU A 57 -9.94 -7.75 -3.55
C LEU A 57 -8.45 -7.47 -3.77
N ASN A 58 -7.91 -6.56 -2.97
CA ASN A 58 -6.50 -6.18 -3.01
C ASN A 58 -5.64 -7.23 -2.29
N PHE A 59 -4.43 -7.44 -2.77
CA PHE A 59 -3.43 -8.30 -2.13
C PHE A 59 -2.04 -7.91 -2.66
N ILE A 60 -0.97 -8.46 -2.06
CA ILE A 60 0.40 -8.36 -2.60
C ILE A 60 1.05 -9.72 -2.84
N GLU A 61 0.40 -10.79 -2.43
CA GLU A 61 0.75 -12.18 -2.76
C GLU A 61 -0.48 -13.06 -2.48
N ASN A 62 -0.55 -14.22 -3.11
CA ASN A 62 -1.53 -15.25 -2.83
C ASN A 62 -0.95 -16.62 -3.20
N HIS A 63 -1.79 -17.63 -3.28
CA HIS A 63 -1.37 -19.00 -3.57
C HIS A 63 -0.95 -19.24 -5.03
N ASP A 64 -1.49 -18.47 -5.98
CA ASP A 64 -1.18 -18.55 -7.42
C ASP A 64 -0.06 -17.60 -7.84
N GLU A 65 0.27 -16.63 -6.99
CA GLU A 65 1.26 -15.58 -7.22
C GLU A 65 2.49 -15.77 -6.34
N VAL A 66 3.61 -15.18 -6.75
CA VAL A 66 4.87 -15.28 -5.98
C VAL A 66 4.76 -14.53 -4.65
N ARG A 67 5.42 -15.05 -3.62
CA ARG A 67 5.64 -14.39 -2.33
C ARG A 67 6.37 -13.07 -2.55
N ALA A 68 5.92 -12.02 -1.87
CA ALA A 68 6.49 -10.70 -1.93
C ALA A 68 7.95 -10.68 -1.47
N ALA A 69 8.31 -11.52 -0.49
CA ALA A 69 9.67 -11.65 0.00
C ALA A 69 10.55 -12.62 -0.84
N SER A 70 10.00 -13.26 -1.87
CA SER A 70 10.76 -14.15 -2.76
C SER A 70 11.71 -13.38 -3.68
N ASP A 71 12.73 -14.07 -4.20
CA ASP A 71 13.69 -13.50 -5.16
C ASP A 71 13.04 -13.17 -6.53
N PHE A 72 11.84 -13.70 -6.77
CA PHE A 72 11.02 -13.41 -7.96
C PHE A 72 10.13 -12.16 -7.80
N TYR A 73 10.14 -11.57 -6.61
CA TYR A 73 9.49 -10.31 -6.27
C TYR A 73 10.51 -9.39 -5.58
N ALA A 74 10.37 -9.08 -4.28
CA ALA A 74 11.16 -8.05 -3.64
C ALA A 74 12.50 -8.58 -3.06
N GLY A 75 12.65 -9.91 -2.91
CA GLY A 75 13.81 -10.58 -2.31
C GLY A 75 13.98 -10.35 -0.80
N ASP A 76 13.24 -9.40 -0.24
CA ASP A 76 13.30 -8.94 1.14
C ASP A 76 11.89 -8.51 1.58
N PRO A 77 11.34 -9.04 2.70
CA PRO A 77 10.01 -8.66 3.18
C PRO A 77 9.87 -7.17 3.52
N TYR A 78 10.95 -6.47 3.89
CA TYR A 78 10.91 -5.03 4.14
C TYR A 78 10.68 -4.22 2.86
N LYS A 79 11.24 -4.68 1.73
CA LYS A 79 11.02 -4.05 0.42
C LYS A 79 9.57 -4.14 -0.06
N ALA A 80 8.79 -5.08 0.47
CA ALA A 80 7.37 -5.20 0.17
C ALA A 80 6.47 -4.23 0.99
N ILE A 81 6.98 -3.58 2.05
CA ILE A 81 6.19 -2.68 2.92
C ILE A 81 5.56 -1.50 2.15
N PRO A 82 6.27 -0.82 1.24
CA PRO A 82 5.67 0.15 0.33
C PRO A 82 4.44 -0.38 -0.43
N ALA A 83 4.57 -1.54 -1.08
CA ALA A 83 3.50 -2.15 -1.84
C ALA A 83 2.33 -2.58 -0.95
N LEU A 84 2.61 -3.18 0.21
CA LEU A 84 1.62 -3.53 1.22
C LEU A 84 0.79 -2.30 1.60
N THR A 85 1.45 -1.18 1.91
CA THR A 85 0.80 0.03 2.40
C THR A 85 -0.14 0.62 1.35
N VAL A 86 0.30 0.67 0.08
CA VAL A 86 -0.55 1.14 -1.01
C VAL A 86 -1.74 0.19 -1.22
N SER A 87 -1.49 -1.12 -1.32
CA SER A 87 -2.54 -2.13 -1.52
C SER A 87 -3.60 -2.11 -0.40
N LEU A 88 -3.14 -1.86 0.83
CA LEU A 88 -3.98 -1.87 2.02
C LEU A 88 -4.76 -0.56 2.23
N MET A 89 -4.22 0.59 1.81
CA MET A 89 -4.75 1.91 2.23
C MET A 89 -5.12 2.85 1.09
N LEU A 90 -4.90 2.50 -0.19
CA LEU A 90 -5.20 3.40 -1.31
C LEU A 90 -6.71 3.61 -1.51
N ASN A 91 -7.52 2.57 -1.29
CA ASN A 91 -8.97 2.61 -1.44
C ASN A 91 -9.67 1.89 -0.26
N THR A 92 -10.99 1.74 -0.32
CA THR A 92 -11.80 1.03 0.69
C THR A 92 -12.04 -0.44 0.34
N ALA A 93 -11.35 -0.99 -0.66
CA ALA A 93 -11.50 -2.37 -1.05
C ALA A 93 -10.95 -3.30 0.04
N PRO A 94 -11.53 -4.49 0.24
CA PRO A 94 -10.97 -5.48 1.14
C PRO A 94 -9.56 -5.88 0.73
N PHE A 95 -8.73 -6.20 1.73
CA PHE A 95 -7.38 -6.69 1.55
C PHE A 95 -7.29 -8.15 2.01
N MET A 96 -6.71 -9.01 1.19
CA MET A 96 -6.40 -10.38 1.54
C MET A 96 -4.93 -10.48 1.99
N ILE A 97 -4.74 -10.97 3.22
CA ILE A 97 -3.45 -11.40 3.71
C ILE A 97 -3.27 -12.89 3.44
N TYR A 98 -2.13 -13.28 2.87
CA TYR A 98 -1.83 -14.68 2.64
C TYR A 98 -1.08 -15.30 3.83
N PHE A 99 -1.29 -16.60 4.08
CA PHE A 99 -0.73 -17.28 5.23
C PHE A 99 0.80 -17.15 5.28
N ALA A 100 1.33 -16.72 6.43
CA ALA A 100 2.75 -16.48 6.69
C ALA A 100 3.36 -15.24 5.99
N GLN A 101 2.57 -14.47 5.24
CA GLN A 101 3.02 -13.21 4.63
C GLN A 101 3.54 -12.23 5.69
N GLU A 102 2.83 -12.11 6.81
CA GLU A 102 3.21 -11.26 7.94
C GLU A 102 4.46 -11.72 8.67
N LEU A 103 4.98 -12.91 8.36
CA LEU A 103 6.24 -13.43 8.87
C LEU A 103 7.38 -13.25 7.88
N GLY A 104 7.10 -12.74 6.68
CA GLY A 104 8.08 -12.59 5.61
C GLY A 104 8.44 -13.91 4.94
N GLU A 105 7.49 -14.84 4.83
CA GLU A 105 7.69 -16.10 4.11
C GLU A 105 8.17 -15.85 2.68
N ARG A 106 9.24 -16.54 2.29
CA ARG A 106 9.91 -16.32 1.01
C ARG A 106 9.46 -17.34 -0.04
N GLY A 107 9.02 -18.54 0.34
CA GLY A 107 8.64 -19.59 -0.61
C GLY A 107 9.78 -19.93 -1.57
N MET A 108 10.99 -20.09 -1.04
CA MET A 108 12.22 -20.33 -1.82
C MET A 108 12.74 -21.76 -1.63
N GLU A 109 11.95 -22.61 -0.99
CA GLU A 109 12.18 -24.02 -0.81
C GLU A 109 11.67 -24.82 -2.02
N SER A 110 12.23 -26.02 -2.24
CA SER A 110 11.65 -26.98 -3.20
C SER A 110 10.57 -27.78 -2.47
N GLU A 111 9.38 -27.20 -2.39
CA GLU A 111 8.27 -27.73 -1.59
C GLU A 111 7.51 -28.82 -2.36
N GLY A 112 7.69 -30.07 -1.95
CA GLY A 112 7.00 -31.22 -2.54
C GLY A 112 7.23 -31.35 -4.05
N PHE A 113 6.18 -31.27 -4.87
CA PHE A 113 6.28 -31.32 -6.34
C PHE A 113 6.62 -29.97 -6.99
N SER A 114 6.55 -28.88 -6.22
CA SER A 114 6.97 -27.56 -6.69
C SER A 114 8.48 -27.42 -6.65
N GLY A 115 9.03 -26.82 -7.71
CA GLY A 115 10.41 -26.33 -7.70
C GLY A 115 10.50 -25.00 -6.96
N ILE A 116 11.68 -24.38 -7.02
CA ILE A 116 11.89 -23.02 -6.49
C ILE A 116 11.33 -22.02 -7.50
N ASP A 117 10.07 -21.62 -7.33
CA ASP A 117 9.36 -20.68 -8.20
C ASP A 117 8.84 -19.43 -7.47
N GLY A 118 9.19 -19.28 -6.19
CA GLY A 118 8.78 -18.16 -5.35
C GLY A 118 7.40 -18.30 -4.76
N LYS A 119 6.75 -19.46 -4.86
CA LYS A 119 5.45 -19.77 -4.27
C LYS A 119 5.59 -20.84 -3.21
N THR A 120 4.62 -20.91 -2.30
CA THR A 120 4.50 -22.06 -1.40
C THR A 120 3.59 -23.11 -2.01
N SER A 121 3.91 -24.39 -1.87
CA SER A 121 3.09 -25.48 -2.38
C SER A 121 1.68 -25.45 -1.77
N ILE A 122 0.69 -25.70 -2.63
CA ILE A 122 -0.74 -25.77 -2.27
C ILE A 122 -1.26 -27.21 -2.26
N TYR A 123 -0.47 -28.16 -2.77
CA TYR A 123 -0.87 -29.56 -2.95
C TYR A 123 -0.10 -30.52 -2.02
N ASP A 124 0.96 -30.04 -1.38
CA ASP A 124 1.82 -30.85 -0.52
C ASP A 124 1.65 -30.50 0.95
N TYR A 125 1.72 -31.51 1.82
CA TYR A 125 1.88 -31.29 3.25
C TYR A 125 3.28 -30.76 3.51
N TRP A 126 3.41 -29.44 3.55
CA TRP A 126 4.68 -28.75 3.77
C TRP A 126 4.64 -27.88 5.01
N ALA A 127 5.77 -27.79 5.70
CA ALA A 127 5.91 -26.98 6.90
C ALA A 127 6.78 -25.75 6.59
N LEU A 128 6.15 -24.57 6.62
CA LEU A 128 6.83 -23.31 6.35
C LEU A 128 7.81 -22.96 7.47
N LYS A 129 9.06 -22.69 7.11
CA LYS A 129 10.12 -22.36 8.09
C LYS A 129 9.76 -21.12 8.90
N SER A 130 9.20 -20.09 8.26
CA SER A 130 8.79 -18.86 8.96
C SER A 130 7.79 -19.14 10.09
N ILE A 131 6.84 -20.05 9.86
CA ILE A 131 5.84 -20.48 10.84
C ILE A 131 6.48 -21.32 11.95
N ILE A 132 7.36 -22.25 11.60
CA ILE A 132 8.08 -23.07 12.59
C ILE A 132 8.90 -22.17 13.52
N SER A 133 9.71 -21.28 12.96
CA SER A 133 10.54 -20.35 13.72
C SER A 133 9.69 -19.46 14.63
N TRP A 134 8.61 -18.88 14.10
CA TRP A 134 7.70 -18.06 14.90
C TRP A 134 7.05 -18.84 16.05
N ARG A 135 6.57 -20.07 15.80
CA ARG A 135 6.00 -20.94 16.85
C ARG A 135 7.02 -21.41 17.87
N SER A 136 8.29 -21.48 17.48
CA SER A 136 9.41 -21.82 18.37
C SER A 136 9.84 -20.63 19.25
N GLY A 137 9.20 -19.46 19.09
CA GLY A 137 9.49 -18.26 19.86
C GLY A 137 10.59 -17.38 19.27
N GLU A 138 11.02 -17.63 18.04
CA GLU A 138 11.99 -16.76 17.38
C GLU A 138 11.39 -15.38 17.12
N THR A 139 12.17 -14.34 17.44
CA THR A 139 11.76 -12.96 17.26
C THR A 139 11.60 -12.66 15.77
N ASN A 140 10.39 -12.30 15.36
CA ASN A 140 10.10 -11.84 14.02
C ASN A 140 9.88 -10.32 14.02
N THR A 141 10.70 -9.61 13.25
CA THR A 141 10.73 -8.14 13.20
C THR A 141 9.79 -7.54 12.15
N ILE A 142 9.31 -8.35 11.19
CA ILE A 142 8.36 -7.90 10.16
C ILE A 142 6.90 -7.94 10.65
N ARG A 143 6.55 -8.93 11.47
CA ARG A 143 5.20 -9.13 12.00
C ARG A 143 4.65 -7.91 12.78
N PRO A 144 5.41 -7.24 13.66
CA PRO A 144 4.93 -6.02 14.31
C PRO A 144 4.54 -4.91 13.31
N ILE A 145 5.28 -4.78 12.20
CA ILE A 145 4.98 -3.79 11.15
C ILE A 145 3.66 -4.14 10.48
N TYR A 146 3.46 -5.40 10.09
CA TYR A 146 2.19 -5.88 9.54
C TYR A 146 1.03 -5.65 10.51
N CYS A 147 1.19 -6.03 11.79
CA CYS A 147 0.18 -5.79 12.81
C CYS A 147 -0.16 -4.31 12.93
N LYS A 148 0.84 -3.42 12.88
CA LYS A 148 0.62 -1.97 12.94
C LYS A 148 -0.21 -1.49 11.73
N LEU A 149 0.19 -1.84 10.51
CA LEU A 149 -0.47 -1.42 9.28
C LEU A 149 -1.90 -1.94 9.17
N LEU A 150 -2.13 -3.22 9.49
CA LEU A 150 -3.47 -3.82 9.49
C LEU A 150 -4.38 -3.17 10.53
N ASN A 151 -3.85 -2.85 11.72
CA ASN A 151 -4.63 -2.14 12.73
C ASN A 151 -4.96 -0.70 12.30
N ILE A 152 -4.03 0.02 11.67
CA ILE A 152 -4.31 1.34 11.10
C ILE A 152 -5.43 1.22 10.07
N ALA A 153 -5.30 0.30 9.11
CA ALA A 153 -6.28 0.13 8.04
C ALA A 153 -7.69 -0.23 8.53
N THR A 154 -7.77 -0.98 9.64
CA THR A 154 -9.05 -1.44 10.20
C THR A 154 -9.68 -0.42 11.17
N ARG A 155 -8.85 0.30 11.96
CA ARG A 155 -9.35 1.14 13.06
C ARG A 155 -9.50 2.61 12.69
N GLU A 156 -8.71 3.10 11.73
CA GLU A 156 -8.76 4.49 11.30
C GLU A 156 -9.84 4.66 10.23
N LYS A 157 -10.95 5.32 10.60
CA LYS A 157 -12.09 5.54 9.69
C LYS A 157 -11.72 6.22 8.38
N ALA A 158 -10.76 7.14 8.41
CA ALA A 158 -10.21 7.75 7.21
C ALA A 158 -9.70 6.71 6.20
N VAL A 159 -9.13 5.59 6.67
CA VAL A 159 -8.64 4.50 5.82
C VAL A 159 -9.73 3.46 5.52
N SER A 160 -10.53 3.05 6.50
CA SER A 160 -11.53 2.00 6.29
C SER A 160 -12.76 2.45 5.50
N GLU A 161 -13.17 3.71 5.66
CA GLU A 161 -14.43 4.25 5.13
C GLU A 161 -14.24 5.57 4.34
N GLY A 162 -13.11 6.23 4.54
CA GLY A 162 -12.90 7.60 4.09
C GLY A 162 -12.62 7.76 2.60
N LYS A 163 -12.73 9.02 2.16
CA LYS A 163 -12.38 9.47 0.81
C LYS A 163 -10.88 9.25 0.56
N SER A 164 -10.52 9.03 -0.71
CA SER A 164 -9.13 8.92 -1.15
C SER A 164 -8.81 10.02 -2.15
N TYR A 165 -7.63 10.62 -2.04
CA TYR A 165 -7.17 11.70 -2.88
C TYR A 165 -5.71 11.49 -3.29
N ASP A 166 -5.48 11.26 -4.58
CA ASP A 166 -4.14 11.08 -5.13
C ASP A 166 -3.37 12.41 -5.24
N LEU A 167 -2.09 12.39 -4.88
CA LEU A 167 -1.20 13.56 -4.95
C LEU A 167 -0.18 13.49 -6.11
N GLN A 168 -0.14 12.41 -6.91
CA GLN A 168 0.83 12.29 -8.00
C GLN A 168 0.74 13.46 -8.99
N TYR A 169 -0.48 13.83 -9.38
CA TYR A 169 -0.67 14.87 -10.40
C TYR A 169 -0.10 16.24 -9.97
N ALA A 170 -0.12 16.54 -8.66
CA ALA A 170 0.40 17.79 -8.09
C ALA A 170 1.93 17.77 -7.90
N ASN A 171 2.55 16.60 -8.00
CA ASN A 171 3.97 16.38 -7.73
C ASN A 171 4.75 15.82 -8.92
N ASN A 172 4.14 15.75 -10.11
CA ASN A 172 4.78 15.19 -11.30
C ASN A 172 5.95 16.03 -11.85
N ARG A 173 6.05 17.31 -11.47
CA ARG A 173 7.12 18.25 -11.86
C ARG A 173 7.73 18.91 -10.63
N ASN A 174 8.16 18.09 -9.66
CA ASN A 174 8.68 18.56 -8.39
C ASN A 174 10.10 18.02 -8.20
N ASP A 175 11.08 18.91 -8.10
CA ASP A 175 12.49 18.53 -8.02
C ASP A 175 12.84 17.74 -6.73
N GLN A 176 12.00 17.86 -5.70
CA GLN A 176 12.17 17.16 -4.43
C GLN A 176 11.16 16.02 -4.25
N TYR A 177 10.49 15.59 -5.32
CA TYR A 177 9.58 14.44 -5.29
C TYR A 177 9.69 13.67 -6.60
N ASN A 178 10.18 12.45 -6.56
CA ASN A 178 10.31 11.63 -7.77
C ASN A 178 9.06 10.76 -7.96
N PRO A 179 8.13 11.09 -8.87
CA PRO A 179 6.89 10.31 -9.08
C PRO A 179 7.14 8.89 -9.63
N ALA A 180 8.36 8.57 -10.07
CA ALA A 180 8.73 7.21 -10.44
C ALA A 180 9.07 6.33 -9.23
N LEU A 181 9.46 6.93 -8.10
CA LEU A 181 9.97 6.22 -6.92
C LEU A 181 9.19 6.53 -5.63
N ASN A 182 8.46 7.63 -5.61
CA ASN A 182 7.70 8.11 -4.47
C ASN A 182 6.21 8.10 -4.82
N TYR A 183 5.39 7.67 -3.87
CA TYR A 183 3.94 7.69 -3.99
C TYR A 183 3.32 8.32 -2.76
N SER A 184 2.31 9.16 -2.93
CA SER A 184 1.61 9.78 -1.81
C SER A 184 0.16 10.07 -2.16
N PHE A 185 -0.69 9.91 -1.18
CA PHE A 185 -2.12 10.11 -1.28
C PHE A 185 -2.68 10.47 0.10
N ILE A 186 -3.88 11.01 0.13
CA ILE A 186 -4.58 11.38 1.36
C ILE A 186 -5.79 10.48 1.54
N ARG A 187 -6.01 10.05 2.77
CA ARG A 187 -7.24 9.41 3.23
C ARG A 187 -7.93 10.34 4.23
N SER A 188 -9.24 10.48 4.17
CA SER A 188 -9.96 11.42 5.05
C SER A 188 -11.38 11.01 5.36
N TYR A 189 -11.79 11.27 6.60
CA TYR A 189 -13.14 11.03 7.10
C TYR A 189 -13.43 12.05 8.20
N ASP A 190 -14.60 12.68 8.17
CA ASP A 190 -14.95 13.82 9.01
C ASP A 190 -13.84 14.88 9.03
N LYS A 191 -13.37 15.28 10.22
CA LYS A 191 -12.29 16.25 10.41
C LYS A 191 -10.90 15.61 10.52
N VAL A 192 -10.73 14.38 10.04
CA VAL A 192 -9.44 13.68 10.07
C VAL A 192 -8.87 13.60 8.66
N MET A 193 -7.59 13.94 8.54
CA MET A 193 -6.80 13.79 7.33
C MET A 193 -5.60 12.90 7.63
N ILE A 194 -5.35 11.89 6.80
CA ILE A 194 -4.17 11.05 6.89
C ILE A 194 -3.40 11.21 5.58
N LEU A 195 -2.18 11.71 5.65
CA LEU A 195 -1.24 11.75 4.55
C LEU A 195 -0.39 10.48 4.58
N ILE A 196 -0.48 9.67 3.53
CA ILE A 196 0.35 8.48 3.35
C ILE A 196 1.45 8.84 2.35
N VAL A 197 2.69 8.56 2.72
CA VAL A 197 3.88 8.79 1.87
C VAL A 197 4.67 7.49 1.80
N VAL A 198 5.07 7.11 0.60
CA VAL A 198 5.69 5.83 0.29
C VAL A 198 6.97 6.08 -0.53
N ASN A 199 8.06 5.43 -0.15
CA ASN A 199 9.32 5.43 -0.87
C ASN A 199 9.65 4.00 -1.34
N PHE A 200 9.55 3.77 -2.65
CA PHE A 200 9.92 2.50 -3.29
C PHE A 200 11.41 2.41 -3.65
N SER A 201 12.19 3.47 -3.40
CA SER A 201 13.61 3.47 -3.76
C SER A 201 14.48 2.79 -2.71
N ASP A 202 15.65 2.31 -3.16
CA ASP A 202 16.72 1.79 -2.30
C ASP A 202 17.53 2.90 -1.60
N ASN A 203 17.10 4.16 -1.70
CA ASN A 203 17.75 5.31 -1.06
C ASN A 203 16.77 6.04 -0.13
N ASP A 204 17.31 6.66 0.91
CA ASP A 204 16.53 7.57 1.75
C ASP A 204 16.15 8.82 0.95
N ALA A 205 14.98 9.38 1.25
CA ALA A 205 14.41 10.50 0.51
C ALA A 205 14.00 11.64 1.44
N PHE A 206 14.44 12.86 1.11
CA PHE A 206 13.94 14.11 1.69
C PHE A 206 12.95 14.71 0.69
N LEU A 207 11.66 14.56 0.98
CA LEU A 207 10.58 14.93 0.08
C LEU A 207 10.00 16.29 0.45
N ALA A 208 9.57 17.04 -0.55
CA ALA A 208 8.72 18.22 -0.38
C ALA A 208 7.42 17.98 -1.16
N ILE A 209 6.32 17.71 -0.48
CA ILE A 209 5.07 17.25 -1.10
C ILE A 209 4.11 18.43 -1.28
N ASN A 210 3.74 18.71 -2.52
CA ASN A 210 2.71 19.68 -2.84
C ASN A 210 1.33 19.09 -2.54
N ILE A 211 0.55 19.76 -1.71
CA ILE A 211 -0.84 19.43 -1.41
C ILE A 211 -1.69 20.58 -1.93
N PRO A 212 -2.37 20.43 -3.09
CA PRO A 212 -3.03 21.54 -3.74
C PRO A 212 -4.28 21.99 -2.99
N LEU A 213 -4.71 23.24 -3.21
CA LEU A 213 -5.93 23.80 -2.63
C LEU A 213 -7.17 22.92 -2.86
N HIS A 214 -7.27 22.35 -4.07
CA HIS A 214 -8.34 21.43 -4.45
C HIS A 214 -8.43 20.20 -3.55
N ALA A 215 -7.32 19.75 -2.94
CA ALA A 215 -7.36 18.66 -1.97
C ALA A 215 -8.19 19.08 -0.75
N PHE A 216 -7.97 20.28 -0.21
CA PHE A 216 -8.73 20.76 0.94
C PHE A 216 -10.21 21.02 0.61
N ASP A 217 -10.50 21.50 -0.60
CA ASP A 217 -11.88 21.69 -1.06
C ASP A 217 -12.61 20.33 -1.18
N PHE A 218 -11.94 19.32 -1.75
CA PHE A 218 -12.47 17.95 -1.85
C PHE A 218 -12.69 17.27 -0.48
N LEU A 219 -11.83 17.61 0.48
CA LEU A 219 -11.88 17.12 1.85
C LEU A 219 -12.80 17.94 2.76
N GLU A 220 -13.45 18.98 2.24
CA GLU A 220 -14.38 19.85 2.99
C GLU A 220 -13.73 20.50 4.22
N SER A 221 -12.47 20.96 4.10
CA SER A 221 -11.76 21.72 5.15
C SER A 221 -12.06 23.22 5.04
N ASP A 222 -12.62 23.79 6.11
CA ASP A 222 -13.02 25.20 6.19
C ASP A 222 -11.82 26.16 6.10
N LYS A 223 -10.71 25.83 6.77
CA LYS A 223 -9.50 26.68 6.83
C LYS A 223 -8.42 26.30 5.83
N LYS A 224 -8.64 25.28 5.01
CA LYS A 224 -7.66 24.78 4.01
C LYS A 224 -6.30 24.45 4.64
N MET A 225 -6.34 23.97 5.87
CA MET A 225 -5.16 23.59 6.63
C MET A 225 -5.46 22.42 7.55
N ALA A 226 -4.44 21.63 7.82
CA ALA A 226 -4.46 20.59 8.83
C ALA A 226 -3.37 20.86 9.86
N VAL A 227 -3.74 20.78 11.14
CA VAL A 227 -2.82 21.03 12.27
C VAL A 227 -2.76 19.82 13.18
N SER A 228 -1.68 19.77 13.98
CA SER A 228 -1.38 18.70 14.94
C SER A 228 -1.27 17.33 14.28
N GLY A 229 -0.04 16.85 14.06
CA GLY A 229 0.22 15.57 13.41
C GLY A 229 0.64 14.48 14.39
N ILE A 230 0.29 13.23 14.12
CA ILE A 230 0.95 12.05 14.70
C ILE A 230 1.47 11.20 13.55
N ASP A 231 2.73 10.79 13.62
CA ASP A 231 3.22 9.70 12.80
C ASP A 231 2.72 8.37 13.38
N MET A 232 1.78 7.74 12.69
CA MET A 232 1.20 6.49 13.13
C MET A 232 2.13 5.30 12.90
N VAL A 233 3.25 5.44 12.17
CA VAL A 233 4.23 4.34 12.02
C VAL A 233 5.13 4.29 13.25
N ASP A 234 5.68 5.43 13.64
CA ASP A 234 6.66 5.55 14.72
C ASP A 234 6.05 5.99 16.07
N ASP A 235 4.75 6.32 16.11
CA ASP A 235 4.03 6.86 17.27
C ASP A 235 4.61 8.17 17.83
N ILE A 236 5.10 9.03 16.93
CA ILE A 236 5.76 10.29 17.28
C ILE A 236 4.83 11.47 16.95
N LEU A 237 4.73 12.43 17.88
CA LEU A 237 4.05 13.71 17.64
C LEU A 237 4.81 14.53 16.60
N ILE A 238 4.08 15.07 15.65
CA ILE A 238 4.59 15.96 14.62
C ILE A 238 4.06 17.35 14.89
N ASP A 239 4.99 18.26 15.17
CA ASP A 239 4.74 19.69 15.14
C ASP A 239 4.87 20.18 13.70
N GLY A 240 3.76 20.12 12.98
CA GLY A 240 3.70 20.42 11.55
C GLY A 240 2.31 20.85 11.14
N THR A 241 2.27 21.82 10.23
CA THR A 241 1.03 22.25 9.57
C THR A 241 1.10 21.82 8.12
N ILE A 242 0.01 21.27 7.61
CA ILE A 242 -0.18 21.05 6.17
C ILE A 242 -1.04 22.19 5.65
N SER A 243 -0.59 22.87 4.59
CA SER A 243 -1.35 23.89 3.88
C SER A 243 -1.17 23.75 2.37
N SER A 244 -1.96 24.51 1.61
CA SER A 244 -1.83 24.57 0.15
C SER A 244 -0.75 25.54 -0.35
N GLU A 245 -0.18 26.35 0.55
CA GLU A 245 0.74 27.41 0.19
C GLU A 245 2.20 26.95 0.19
N THR A 246 2.53 25.99 1.05
CA THR A 246 3.90 25.51 1.22
C THR A 246 3.97 23.99 1.10
N PRO A 247 4.95 23.45 0.34
CA PRO A 247 5.14 22.00 0.26
C PRO A 247 5.48 21.41 1.62
N TYR A 248 4.85 20.28 1.96
CA TYR A 248 5.09 19.58 3.22
C TYR A 248 6.40 18.78 3.14
N LYS A 249 7.36 19.12 4.00
CA LYS A 249 8.69 18.49 4.01
C LYS A 249 8.74 17.27 4.91
N ILE A 250 9.25 16.16 4.41
CA ILE A 250 9.30 14.90 5.15
C ILE A 250 10.50 14.04 4.74
N PHE A 251 11.11 13.38 5.73
CA PHE A 251 12.11 12.34 5.50
C PHE A 251 11.44 10.96 5.48
N VAL A 252 11.75 10.16 4.46
CA VAL A 252 11.27 8.78 4.31
C VAL A 252 12.47 7.89 4.01
N LYS A 253 12.71 6.88 4.85
CA LYS A 253 13.78 5.90 4.62
C LYS A 253 13.57 5.14 3.31
N LYS A 254 14.63 4.54 2.78
CA LYS A 254 14.55 3.60 1.67
C LYS A 254 13.53 2.49 1.96
N ASN A 255 12.78 2.08 0.93
CA ASN A 255 11.79 1.01 1.03
C ASN A 255 10.85 1.13 2.23
N TRP A 256 10.44 2.36 2.55
CA TRP A 256 9.69 2.67 3.78
C TRP A 256 8.53 3.61 3.52
N ILE A 257 7.79 3.89 4.58
CA ILE A 257 6.56 4.66 4.55
C ILE A 257 6.49 5.66 5.70
N ARG A 258 5.61 6.65 5.57
CA ARG A 258 5.16 7.52 6.66
C ARG A 258 3.65 7.62 6.58
N ILE A 259 2.96 7.51 7.71
CA ILE A 259 1.50 7.62 7.78
C ILE A 259 1.18 8.69 8.81
N LEU A 260 0.85 9.89 8.34
CA LEU A 260 0.74 11.06 9.17
C LEU A 260 -0.72 11.46 9.33
N LYS A 261 -1.24 11.41 10.55
CA LYS A 261 -2.62 11.76 10.88
C LYS A 261 -2.70 13.18 11.43
N PHE A 262 -3.54 14.02 10.84
CA PHE A 262 -3.80 15.41 11.20
C PHE A 262 -5.29 15.66 11.42
N SER A 263 -5.58 16.75 12.14
CA SER A 263 -6.95 17.28 12.25
C SER A 263 -7.16 18.39 11.23
N LEU A 264 -8.19 18.27 10.40
CA LEU A 264 -8.66 19.32 9.49
C LEU A 264 -9.29 20.46 10.30
N GLN A 265 -8.98 21.69 9.92
CA GLN A 265 -9.61 22.88 10.49
C GLN A 265 -10.53 23.59 9.51
#